data_AF-A0A838UQX1-F1
#
_entry.id   AF-A0A838UQX1-F1
#
_cell.length_a   1.000
_cell.length_b   1.000
_cell.length_c   1.000
_cell.angle_alpha   90.00
_cell.angle_beta   90.00
_cell.angle_gamma   90.00
#
_symmetry.space_group_name_H-M   'P 1'
#
loop_
_entity.id
_entity.type
_entity.pdbx_description
1 polymer ?
#
loop_
_entity_poly.entity_id
_entity_poly.type
_entity_poly.pdbx_seq_one_letter_code
_entity_poly.pdbx_strand_id
1 'polypeptide(L)'
;MKLLLAPASVAALPPATPPGQAALLPLFDQQGWCWGQDVRHPEGNALLRYGFTRTARSATGSSGGTYTHISRECTVVLWSYGLWYDAGGTGVFLTRGTGAIEDTNHAPPPCTVNLRTDFPPLVPVATAPAWRAAAAACRWMADYEAWIHATFGLPYRQTVIAAWGHWLPPTVPWVRLPAETVIPRWHALAATFDHQAGAFAVPAHLPTPEGVLP
;
A
#
# COMPACT_ATOMS: atom_id res chain seq x y z
N MET A 1 -37.12 -32.33 32.46
CA MET A 1 -35.79 -31.77 32.19
C MET A 1 -35.63 -31.63 30.67
N LYS A 2 -35.95 -30.47 30.08
CA LYS A 2 -35.79 -30.20 28.65
C LYS A 2 -34.44 -29.51 28.45
N LEU A 3 -33.50 -30.18 27.79
CA LEU A 3 -32.27 -29.55 27.30
C LEU A 3 -32.65 -28.52 26.23
N LEU A 4 -32.50 -27.23 26.53
CA LEU A 4 -32.48 -26.19 25.51
C LEU A 4 -31.11 -26.25 24.82
N LEU A 5 -31.09 -26.73 23.58
CA LEU A 5 -29.97 -26.53 22.67
C LEU A 5 -29.89 -25.03 22.35
N ALA A 6 -28.78 -24.40 22.71
CA ALA A 6 -28.45 -23.06 22.25
C ALA A 6 -28.32 -23.06 20.72
N PRO A 7 -28.77 -22.02 20.01
CA PRO A 7 -28.56 -21.91 18.58
C PRO A 7 -27.06 -21.88 18.30
N ALA A 8 -26.63 -22.68 17.32
CA ALA A 8 -25.27 -22.66 16.82
C ALA A 8 -24.90 -21.21 16.44
N SER A 9 -23.88 -20.68 17.11
CA SER A 9 -23.27 -19.40 16.73
C SER A 9 -22.82 -19.53 15.28
N VAL A 10 -23.46 -18.78 14.38
CA VAL A 10 -23.00 -18.64 13.00
C VAL A 10 -21.65 -17.96 13.11
N ALA A 11 -20.58 -18.75 12.97
CA ALA A 11 -19.24 -18.21 12.86
C ALA A 11 -19.27 -17.18 11.73
N ALA A 12 -19.01 -15.92 12.06
CA ALA A 12 -18.91 -14.86 11.07
C ALA A 12 -17.89 -15.31 10.01
N LEU A 13 -18.31 -15.36 8.74
CA LEU A 13 -17.40 -15.57 7.62
C LEU A 13 -16.21 -14.62 7.81
N PRO A 14 -14.97 -15.09 7.67
CA PRO A 14 -13.82 -14.19 7.71
C PRO A 14 -14.07 -13.07 6.69
N PRO A 15 -13.78 -11.80 7.03
CA PRO A 15 -14.01 -10.70 6.11
C PRO A 15 -13.33 -11.04 4.78
N ALA A 16 -14.09 -10.94 3.70
CA ALA A 16 -13.56 -11.20 2.36
C ALA A 16 -12.29 -10.37 2.16
N THR A 17 -11.21 -10.99 1.69
CA THR A 17 -9.97 -10.29 1.40
C THR A 17 -10.27 -9.12 0.45
N PRO A 18 -9.93 -7.87 0.82
CA PRO A 18 -10.10 -6.71 -0.03
C PRO A 18 -9.60 -6.99 -1.47
N PRO A 19 -10.34 -6.54 -2.50
CA PRO A 19 -9.94 -6.71 -3.88
C PRO A 19 -8.50 -6.22 -4.10
N GLY A 20 -7.68 -7.04 -4.76
CA GLY A 20 -6.28 -6.71 -5.06
C GLY A 20 -5.29 -6.94 -3.91
N GLN A 21 -5.71 -7.14 -2.65
CA GLN A 21 -4.78 -7.32 -1.52
C GLN A 21 -3.84 -8.53 -1.71
N ALA A 22 -4.35 -9.65 -2.23
CA ALA A 22 -3.53 -10.83 -2.51
C ALA A 22 -2.43 -10.57 -3.55
N ALA A 23 -2.67 -9.67 -4.51
CA ALA A 23 -1.68 -9.27 -5.50
C ALA A 23 -0.75 -8.17 -4.97
N LEU A 24 -1.26 -7.29 -4.09
CA LEU A 24 -0.51 -6.21 -3.47
C LEU A 24 0.58 -6.73 -2.52
N LEU A 25 0.26 -7.68 -1.65
CA LEU A 25 1.19 -8.20 -0.64
C LEU A 25 2.56 -8.61 -1.21
N PRO A 26 2.66 -9.56 -2.16
CA PRO A 26 3.96 -9.99 -2.68
C PRO A 26 4.69 -8.88 -3.45
N LEU A 27 3.95 -8.00 -4.12
CA LEU A 27 4.54 -6.89 -4.87
C LEU A 27 5.12 -5.83 -3.92
N PHE A 28 4.38 -5.47 -2.88
CA PHE A 28 4.80 -4.46 -1.91
C PHE A 28 5.94 -4.95 -1.00
N ASP A 29 5.94 -6.22 -0.64
CA ASP A 29 7.04 -6.79 0.14
C ASP A 29 8.36 -6.81 -0.65
N GLN A 30 8.31 -7.21 -1.93
CA GLN A 30 9.46 -7.14 -2.83
C GLN A 30 9.88 -5.69 -3.09
N GLN A 31 8.94 -4.76 -3.19
CA GLN A 31 9.23 -3.34 -3.35
C GLN A 31 9.99 -2.77 -2.14
N GLY A 32 9.59 -3.15 -0.92
CA GLY A 32 10.30 -2.76 0.30
C GLY A 32 11.77 -3.21 0.30
N TRP A 33 12.03 -4.40 -0.25
CA TRP A 33 13.40 -4.85 -0.48
C TRP A 33 14.15 -4.02 -1.52
N CYS A 34 13.49 -3.72 -2.64
CA CYS A 34 14.05 -2.90 -3.69
C CYS A 34 14.48 -1.53 -3.14
N TRP A 35 13.62 -0.84 -2.38
CA TRP A 35 14.00 0.40 -1.71
C TRP A 35 15.17 0.26 -0.76
N GLY A 36 15.22 -0.85 -0.01
CA GLY A 36 16.36 -1.14 0.85
C GLY A 36 17.68 -1.24 0.06
N GLN A 37 17.65 -1.71 -1.18
CA GLN A 37 18.82 -1.73 -2.08
C GLN A 37 19.08 -0.37 -2.73
N ASP A 38 18.02 0.34 -3.12
CA ASP A 38 18.07 1.68 -3.72
C ASP A 38 18.74 2.69 -2.76
N VAL A 39 18.46 2.57 -1.45
CA VAL A 39 19.12 3.36 -0.39
C VAL A 39 20.63 3.09 -0.30
N ARG A 40 21.05 1.86 -0.61
CA ARG A 40 22.44 1.38 -0.53
C ARG A 40 23.13 1.35 -1.89
N HIS A 41 22.54 1.97 -2.91
CA HIS A 41 23.08 1.92 -4.26
C HIS A 41 24.52 2.48 -4.29
N PRO A 42 25.46 1.87 -5.05
CA PRO A 42 26.88 2.25 -5.04
C PRO A 42 27.16 3.70 -5.41
N GLU A 43 26.33 4.29 -6.28
CA GLU A 43 26.43 5.71 -6.68
C GLU A 43 25.75 6.68 -5.69
N GLY A 44 25.31 6.19 -4.54
CA GLY A 44 24.59 6.95 -3.53
C GLY A 44 23.10 6.62 -3.47
N ASN A 45 22.40 7.18 -2.48
CA ASN A 45 21.02 6.84 -2.17
C ASN A 45 20.05 7.28 -3.28
N ALA A 46 19.47 6.32 -3.99
CA ALA A 46 18.58 6.58 -5.11
C ALA A 46 17.25 7.25 -4.70
N LEU A 47 16.72 7.00 -3.49
CA LEU A 47 15.55 7.72 -2.99
C LEU A 47 15.84 9.23 -2.85
N LEU A 48 17.01 9.58 -2.31
CA LEU A 48 17.40 11.00 -2.21
C LEU A 48 17.56 11.64 -3.60
N ARG A 49 18.15 10.91 -4.55
CA ARG A 49 18.28 11.36 -5.94
C ARG A 49 16.93 11.54 -6.64
N TYR A 50 15.94 10.72 -6.29
CA TYR A 50 14.57 10.85 -6.79
C TYR A 50 13.84 12.08 -6.25
N GLY A 51 14.28 12.62 -5.10
CA GLY A 51 13.67 13.80 -4.47
C GLY A 51 13.12 13.55 -3.06
N PHE A 52 13.39 12.39 -2.47
CA PHE A 52 13.08 12.20 -1.04
C PHE A 52 14.02 13.01 -0.15
N THR A 53 13.47 13.49 0.95
CA THR A 53 14.24 13.93 2.12
C THR A 53 14.27 12.80 3.14
N ARG A 54 15.38 12.67 3.87
CA ARG A 54 15.54 11.65 4.90
C ARG A 54 15.58 12.30 6.28
N THR A 55 14.67 11.89 7.14
CA THR A 55 14.74 12.21 8.57
C THR A 55 15.47 11.09 9.29
N ALA A 56 16.58 11.44 9.95
CA ALA A 56 17.36 10.49 10.73
C ALA A 56 16.56 10.01 11.95
N ARG A 57 16.84 8.77 12.35
CA ARG A 57 16.24 8.12 13.52
C ARG A 57 16.39 9.01 14.77
N SER A 58 15.34 9.12 15.59
CA SER A 58 15.50 9.57 16.99
C SER A 58 16.27 8.50 17.78
N ALA A 59 17.01 8.86 18.82
CA ALA A 59 17.93 7.93 19.48
C ALA A 59 17.28 6.67 20.11
N THR A 60 15.94 6.62 20.21
CA THR A 60 15.20 5.74 21.11
C THR A 60 14.31 4.66 20.48
N GLY A 61 14.25 4.46 19.15
CA GLY A 61 13.43 3.35 18.62
C GLY A 61 13.51 3.06 17.11
N SER A 62 13.26 1.79 16.78
CA SER A 62 13.08 1.12 15.47
C SER A 62 14.19 1.28 14.39
N SER A 63 14.42 0.20 13.65
CA SER A 63 15.42 0.08 12.58
C SER A 63 14.93 0.69 11.26
N GLY A 64 15.09 2.01 11.10
CA GLY A 64 14.90 2.67 9.80
C GLY A 64 14.79 4.19 9.92
N GLY A 65 15.35 4.93 8.96
CA GLY A 65 15.04 6.36 8.80
C GLY A 65 13.75 6.53 7.99
N THR A 66 13.07 7.66 8.17
CA THR A 66 11.87 8.01 7.40
C THR A 66 12.28 8.73 6.11
N TYR A 67 11.66 8.38 4.99
CA TYR A 67 11.85 9.08 3.73
C TYR A 67 10.55 9.79 3.35
N THR A 68 10.63 11.09 3.13
CA THR A 68 9.47 11.93 2.76
C THR A 68 9.69 12.59 1.39
N HIS A 69 8.76 12.41 0.48
CA HIS A 69 8.69 13.10 -0.81
C HIS A 69 7.43 13.98 -0.83
N ILE A 70 7.61 15.27 -1.09
CA ILE A 70 6.51 16.25 -1.17
C ILE A 70 6.59 16.91 -2.54
N SER A 71 5.52 16.80 -3.32
CA SER A 71 5.32 17.55 -4.55
C SER A 71 4.06 18.40 -4.48
N ARG A 72 3.71 19.07 -5.58
CA ARG A 72 2.44 19.80 -5.69
C ARG A 72 1.25 18.83 -5.79
N GLU A 73 1.48 17.62 -6.30
CA GLU A 73 0.43 16.64 -6.54
C GLU A 73 0.21 15.68 -5.36
N CYS A 74 1.27 15.35 -4.60
CA CYS A 74 1.18 14.33 -3.56
C CYS A 74 2.22 14.48 -2.46
N THR A 75 1.95 13.82 -1.34
CA THR A 75 2.94 13.52 -0.31
C THR A 75 3.09 12.01 -0.14
N VAL A 76 4.33 11.54 -0.09
CA VAL A 76 4.67 10.12 0.12
C VAL A 76 5.63 10.00 1.29
N VAL A 77 5.32 9.12 2.24
CA VAL A 77 6.19 8.81 3.38
C VAL A 77 6.46 7.32 3.43
N LEU A 78 7.75 6.95 3.49
CA LEU A 78 8.21 5.57 3.56
C LEU A 78 8.86 5.27 4.92
N TRP A 79 8.48 4.14 5.50
CA TRP A 79 9.16 3.50 6.63
C TRP A 79 9.49 2.05 6.31
N SER A 80 10.21 1.38 7.21
CA SER A 80 10.47 -0.06 7.12
C SER A 80 9.22 -0.93 7.24
N TYR A 81 8.11 -0.37 7.72
CA TYR A 81 6.84 -1.07 7.97
C TYR A 81 5.70 -0.68 7.02
N GLY A 82 5.90 0.28 6.10
CA GLY A 82 4.85 0.63 5.13
C GLY A 82 5.07 1.95 4.40
N LEU A 83 4.05 2.33 3.64
CA LEU A 83 3.98 3.55 2.84
C LEU A 83 2.72 4.31 3.21
N TRP A 84 2.84 5.60 3.43
CA TRP A 84 1.71 6.51 3.47
C TRP A 84 1.69 7.38 2.20
N TYR A 85 0.50 7.55 1.64
CA TYR A 85 0.27 8.33 0.43
C TYR A 85 -0.90 9.27 0.65
N ASP A 86 -0.74 10.54 0.29
CA ASP A 86 -1.82 11.51 0.24
C ASP A 86 -1.79 12.26 -1.10
N ALA A 87 -2.96 12.40 -1.70
CA ALA A 87 -3.20 13.26 -2.85
C ALA A 87 -4.57 13.91 -2.70
N GLY A 88 -4.60 15.24 -2.70
CA GLY A 88 -5.85 16.00 -2.58
C GLY A 88 -6.53 15.88 -1.22
N GLY A 89 -5.77 15.56 -0.16
CA GLY A 89 -6.24 15.54 1.22
C GLY A 89 -6.80 14.20 1.69
N THR A 90 -6.89 13.17 0.86
CA THR A 90 -7.23 11.81 1.30
C THR A 90 -5.97 10.95 1.43
N GLY A 91 -5.58 10.67 2.66
CA GLY A 91 -4.42 9.84 2.99
C GLY A 91 -4.76 8.36 3.16
N VAL A 92 -3.96 7.49 2.56
CA VAL A 92 -4.01 6.03 2.75
C VAL A 92 -2.67 5.48 3.22
N PHE A 93 -2.73 4.37 3.95
CA PHE A 93 -1.56 3.63 4.38
C PHE A 93 -1.54 2.22 3.79
N LEU A 94 -0.42 1.83 3.19
CA LEU A 94 -0.15 0.46 2.74
C LEU A 94 0.79 -0.22 3.75
N THR A 95 0.28 -1.26 4.40
CA THR A 95 1.03 -2.00 5.42
C THR A 95 1.86 -3.13 4.82
N ARG A 96 3.17 -3.11 5.11
CA ARG A 96 4.10 -4.15 4.67
C ARG A 96 3.88 -5.44 5.47
N GLY A 97 4.02 -6.59 4.82
CA GLY A 97 3.81 -7.92 5.41
C GLY A 97 2.34 -8.37 5.53
N THR A 98 1.37 -7.46 5.42
CA THR A 98 -0.07 -7.83 5.40
C THR A 98 -0.75 -7.45 4.09
N GLY A 99 -0.22 -6.46 3.36
CA GLY A 99 -0.87 -5.90 2.17
C GLY A 99 -2.16 -5.15 2.50
N ALA A 100 -2.40 -4.83 3.78
CA ALA A 100 -3.57 -4.07 4.17
C ALA A 100 -3.50 -2.64 3.61
N ILE A 101 -4.65 -2.15 3.15
CA ILE A 101 -4.84 -0.77 2.69
C ILE A 101 -5.81 -0.12 3.65
N GLU A 102 -5.36 0.92 4.31
CA GLU A 102 -6.11 1.55 5.39
C GLU A 102 -6.30 3.04 5.11
N ASP A 103 -7.50 3.53 5.37
CA ASP A 103 -7.82 4.94 5.39
C ASP A 103 -7.23 5.57 6.66
N THR A 104 -6.59 6.72 6.51
CA THR A 104 -6.02 7.48 7.62
C THR A 104 -6.96 8.56 8.16
N ASN A 105 -8.20 8.66 7.65
CA ASN A 105 -9.23 9.61 8.07
C ASN A 105 -8.71 11.06 8.11
N HIS A 106 -7.96 11.48 7.10
CA HIS A 106 -7.36 12.82 7.01
C HIS A 106 -6.38 13.17 8.16
N ALA A 107 -5.79 12.17 8.83
CA ALA A 107 -4.77 12.40 9.85
C ALA A 107 -3.59 13.21 9.26
N PRO A 108 -2.99 14.12 10.06
CA PRO A 108 -1.95 15.02 9.56
C PRO A 108 -0.75 14.25 9.00
N PRO A 109 -0.01 14.86 8.05
CA PRO A 109 1.06 14.17 7.34
C PRO A 109 2.10 13.60 8.31
N PRO A 110 2.55 12.35 8.11
CA PRO A 110 3.29 11.57 9.10
C PRO A 110 4.72 12.02 9.43
N CYS A 111 5.12 13.25 9.14
CA CYS A 111 6.47 13.73 9.49
C CYS A 111 6.72 13.74 11.01
N THR A 112 5.67 13.59 11.82
CA THR A 112 5.73 13.40 13.28
C THR A 112 5.59 11.94 13.74
N VAL A 113 5.36 11.01 12.82
CA VAL A 113 5.11 9.58 13.10
C VAL A 113 6.40 8.78 12.98
N ASN A 114 6.85 8.21 14.10
CA ASN A 114 8.08 7.44 14.16
C ASN A 114 7.79 5.93 14.17
N LEU A 115 6.68 5.53 14.78
CA LEU A 115 6.24 4.14 14.92
C LEU A 115 4.85 3.96 14.30
N ARG A 116 4.58 2.74 13.88
CA ARG A 116 3.24 2.34 13.41
C ARG A 116 2.14 2.66 14.43
N THR A 117 2.45 2.53 15.71
CA THR A 117 1.54 2.82 16.83
C THR A 117 1.23 4.30 17.03
N ASP A 118 1.98 5.19 16.37
CA ASP A 118 1.74 6.64 16.47
C ASP A 118 0.62 7.09 15.52
N PHE A 119 0.18 6.22 14.59
CA PHE A 119 -1.02 6.48 13.81
C PHE A 119 -2.26 6.41 14.71
N PRO A 120 -3.27 7.30 14.51
CA PRO A 120 -4.60 7.05 15.05
C PRO A 120 -5.13 5.70 14.52
N PRO A 121 -6.15 5.11 15.16
CA PRO A 121 -6.73 3.85 14.71
C PRO A 121 -7.03 3.87 13.21
N LEU A 122 -6.34 2.99 12.48
CA LEU A 122 -6.46 2.87 11.04
C LEU A 122 -7.61 1.93 10.73
N VAL A 123 -8.41 2.31 9.73
CA VAL A 123 -9.59 1.55 9.31
C VAL A 123 -9.41 1.06 7.89
N PRO A 124 -9.94 -0.12 7.52
CA PRO A 124 -9.91 -0.56 6.13
C PRO A 124 -10.56 0.47 5.21
N VAL A 125 -10.00 0.63 4.00
CA VAL A 125 -10.56 1.53 2.99
C VAL A 125 -12.00 1.13 2.64
N ALA A 126 -12.93 2.09 2.74
CA ALA A 126 -14.36 1.86 2.54
C ALA A 126 -15.05 2.96 1.73
N THR A 127 -14.29 3.91 1.18
CA THR A 127 -14.82 5.08 0.48
C THR A 127 -14.22 5.22 -0.91
N ALA A 128 -14.96 5.82 -1.85
CA ALA A 128 -14.46 6.08 -3.19
C ALA A 128 -13.17 6.95 -3.19
N PRO A 129 -13.07 8.03 -2.38
CA PRO A 129 -11.83 8.81 -2.29
C PRO A 129 -10.64 7.98 -1.81
N ALA A 130 -10.81 7.15 -0.78
CA ALA A 130 -9.72 6.31 -0.27
C ALA A 130 -9.24 5.28 -1.30
N TRP A 131 -10.16 4.66 -2.04
CA TRP A 131 -9.78 3.76 -3.14
C TRP A 131 -9.07 4.49 -4.29
N ARG A 132 -9.45 5.72 -4.63
CA ARG A 132 -8.73 6.55 -5.60
C ARG A 132 -7.33 6.92 -5.12
N ALA A 133 -7.18 7.23 -3.83
CA ALA A 133 -5.87 7.49 -3.23
C ALA A 133 -4.98 6.24 -3.26
N ALA A 134 -5.52 5.05 -2.96
CA ALA A 134 -4.79 3.79 -3.09
C ALA A 134 -4.37 3.49 -4.54
N ALA A 135 -5.24 3.77 -5.51
CA ALA A 135 -4.91 3.66 -6.93
C ALA A 135 -3.81 4.64 -7.34
N ALA A 136 -3.87 5.89 -6.86
CA ALA A 136 -2.85 6.91 -7.09
C ALA A 136 -1.50 6.52 -6.46
N ALA A 137 -1.50 5.93 -5.27
CA ALA A 137 -0.29 5.37 -4.66
C ALA A 137 0.34 4.29 -5.54
N CYS A 138 -0.47 3.39 -6.12
CA CYS A 138 0.02 2.36 -7.04
C CYS A 138 0.60 2.95 -8.35
N ARG A 139 0.01 4.03 -8.87
CA ARG A 139 0.57 4.75 -10.02
C ARG A 139 1.90 5.40 -9.67
N TRP A 140 1.99 6.08 -8.53
CA TRP A 140 3.24 6.67 -8.05
C TRP A 140 4.33 5.61 -7.88
N MET A 141 3.98 4.42 -7.40
CA MET A 141 4.90 3.29 -7.31
C MET A 141 5.43 2.84 -8.67
N ALA A 142 4.55 2.77 -9.68
CA ALA A 142 4.93 2.46 -11.06
C ALA A 142 5.87 3.52 -11.64
N ASP A 143 5.59 4.81 -11.40
CA ASP A 143 6.41 5.94 -11.87
C ASP A 143 7.80 5.92 -11.25
N TYR A 144 7.90 5.63 -9.94
CA TYR A 144 9.18 5.45 -9.27
C TYR A 144 10.02 4.32 -9.89
N GLU A 145 9.41 3.16 -10.14
CA GLU A 145 10.12 2.04 -10.77
C GLU A 145 10.50 2.33 -12.23
N ALA A 146 9.68 3.08 -12.96
CA ALA A 146 10.02 3.56 -14.31
C ALA A 146 11.24 4.50 -14.26
N TRP A 147 11.31 5.39 -13.27
CA TRP A 147 12.47 6.23 -13.05
C TRP A 147 13.73 5.41 -12.70
N ILE A 148 13.61 4.37 -11.87
CA ILE A 148 14.73 3.46 -11.58
C ILE A 148 15.23 2.80 -12.86
N HIS A 149 14.33 2.29 -13.70
CA HIS A 149 14.69 1.68 -14.98
C HIS A 149 15.39 2.68 -15.89
N ALA A 150 14.93 3.92 -15.96
CA ALA A 150 15.55 4.97 -16.77
C ALA A 150 16.93 5.39 -16.23
N THR A 151 17.12 5.36 -14.90
CA THR A 151 18.32 5.88 -14.24
C THR A 151 19.44 4.83 -14.14
N PHE A 152 19.09 3.58 -13.81
CA PHE A 152 20.04 2.51 -13.52
C PHE A 152 19.90 1.30 -14.47
N GLY A 153 18.90 1.31 -15.34
CA GLY A 153 18.61 0.22 -16.27
C GLY A 153 17.83 -0.93 -15.65
N LEU A 154 17.12 -1.68 -16.50
CA LEU A 154 16.45 -2.93 -16.11
C LEU A 154 17.41 -3.97 -15.49
N PRO A 155 18.66 -4.15 -15.98
CA PRO A 155 19.59 -5.13 -15.39
C PRO A 155 19.87 -4.89 -13.90
N TYR A 156 19.92 -3.64 -13.45
CA TYR A 156 20.07 -3.31 -12.04
C TYR A 156 18.93 -3.93 -11.21
N ARG A 157 17.68 -3.71 -11.63
CA ARG A 157 16.51 -4.21 -10.90
C ARG A 157 16.44 -5.74 -10.95
N GLN A 158 16.84 -6.37 -12.06
CA GLN A 158 16.98 -7.82 -12.16
C GLN A 158 17.98 -8.37 -11.14
N THR A 159 19.16 -7.75 -11.00
CA THR A 159 20.15 -8.14 -9.98
C THR A 159 19.61 -7.98 -8.56
N VAL A 160 18.95 -6.86 -8.26
CA VAL A 160 18.34 -6.59 -6.94
C VAL A 160 17.29 -7.64 -6.60
N ILE A 161 16.40 -7.98 -7.54
CA ILE A 161 15.33 -8.97 -7.34
C ILE A 161 15.88 -10.40 -7.30
N ALA A 162 16.93 -10.72 -8.05
CA ALA A 162 17.59 -12.02 -7.99
C ALA A 162 18.15 -12.32 -6.58
N ALA A 163 18.55 -11.27 -5.85
CA ALA A 163 18.95 -11.35 -4.46
C ALA A 163 17.77 -11.30 -3.46
N TRP A 164 16.51 -11.23 -3.91
CA TRP A 164 15.36 -11.26 -3.00
C TRP A 164 15.12 -12.65 -2.41
N GLY A 165 14.77 -12.72 -1.13
CA GLY A 165 14.36 -13.96 -0.44
C GLY A 165 15.48 -14.79 0.20
N HIS A 166 16.76 -14.52 -0.09
CA HIS A 166 17.84 -15.37 0.43
C HIS A 166 18.14 -15.22 1.94
N TRP A 167 17.58 -14.18 2.57
CA TRP A 167 17.68 -13.94 4.03
C TRP A 167 16.43 -14.38 4.79
N LEU A 168 15.36 -14.76 4.09
CA LEU A 168 14.14 -15.21 4.72
C LEU A 168 14.30 -16.68 5.12
N PRO A 169 13.83 -17.08 6.32
CA PRO A 169 13.75 -18.49 6.67
C PRO A 169 12.96 -19.26 5.60
N PRO A 170 13.29 -20.54 5.32
CA PRO A 170 12.57 -21.36 4.34
C PRO A 170 11.06 -21.49 4.61
N THR A 171 10.64 -21.19 5.84
CA THR A 171 9.25 -21.26 6.31
C THR A 171 8.43 -20.01 5.99
N VAL A 172 9.06 -18.91 5.58
CA VAL A 172 8.36 -17.67 5.20
C VAL A 172 8.07 -17.73 3.70
N PRO A 173 6.81 -17.89 3.27
CA PRO A 173 6.48 -17.87 1.85
C PRO A 173 6.81 -16.49 1.28
N TRP A 174 7.56 -16.47 0.18
CA TRP A 174 7.83 -15.27 -0.59
C TRP A 174 7.61 -15.54 -2.07
N VAL A 175 7.20 -14.50 -2.79
CA VAL A 175 7.05 -14.53 -4.24
C VAL A 175 8.08 -13.59 -4.81
N ARG A 176 8.87 -14.09 -5.76
CA ARG A 176 9.76 -13.27 -6.57
C ARG A 176 9.06 -12.94 -7.89
N LEU A 177 8.72 -11.69 -8.05
CA LEU A 177 8.12 -11.17 -9.27
C LEU A 177 9.24 -10.70 -10.20
N PRO A 178 9.26 -11.13 -11.48
CA PRO A 178 10.26 -10.68 -12.45
C PRO A 178 10.26 -9.15 -12.59
N ALA A 179 11.44 -8.55 -12.75
CA ALA A 179 11.64 -7.09 -12.75
C ALA A 179 10.79 -6.34 -13.78
N GLU A 180 10.62 -6.96 -14.93
CA GLU A 180 9.88 -6.53 -16.12
C GLU A 180 8.38 -6.45 -15.84
N THR A 181 7.91 -7.20 -14.84
CA THR A 181 6.50 -7.27 -14.46
C THR A 181 6.13 -6.32 -13.33
N VAL A 182 7.10 -5.70 -12.65
CA VAL A 182 6.84 -4.84 -11.48
C VAL A 182 5.98 -3.64 -11.86
N ILE A 183 6.38 -2.86 -12.87
CA ILE A 183 5.63 -1.69 -13.35
C ILE A 183 4.21 -2.08 -13.86
N PRO A 184 4.05 -3.07 -14.76
CA PRO A 184 2.72 -3.51 -15.19
C PRO A 184 1.81 -3.98 -14.04
N ARG A 185 2.37 -4.64 -13.02
CA ARG A 185 1.59 -5.11 -11.87
C ARG A 185 1.12 -3.97 -10.99
N TRP A 186 1.93 -2.93 -10.81
CA TRP A 186 1.51 -1.71 -10.13
C TRP A 186 0.35 -1.03 -10.87
N HIS A 187 0.42 -0.93 -12.20
CA HIS A 187 -0.69 -0.41 -13.00
C HIS A 187 -1.96 -1.28 -12.93
N ALA A 188 -1.81 -2.61 -12.93
CA ALA A 188 -2.95 -3.52 -12.78
C ALA A 188 -3.64 -3.39 -11.42
N LEU A 189 -2.87 -3.19 -10.34
CA LEU A 189 -3.42 -2.87 -9.02
C LEU A 189 -4.13 -1.52 -8.99
N ALA A 190 -3.53 -0.49 -9.61
CA ALA A 190 -4.17 0.81 -9.73
C ALA A 190 -5.53 0.72 -10.43
N ALA A 191 -5.62 -0.02 -11.55
CA ALA A 191 -6.87 -0.24 -12.27
C ALA A 191 -7.90 -1.01 -11.42
N THR A 192 -7.45 -2.01 -10.66
CA THR A 192 -8.31 -2.74 -9.72
C THR A 192 -8.91 -1.80 -8.67
N PHE A 193 -8.11 -0.90 -8.11
CA PHE A 193 -8.55 0.04 -7.08
C PHE A 193 -9.42 1.17 -7.65
N ASP A 194 -9.15 1.66 -8.86
CA ASP A 194 -10.04 2.59 -9.55
C ASP A 194 -11.41 1.95 -9.82
N HIS A 195 -11.45 0.66 -10.20
CA HIS A 195 -12.71 -0.07 -10.36
C HIS A 195 -13.49 -0.15 -9.03
N GLN A 196 -12.80 -0.41 -7.91
CA GLN A 196 -13.42 -0.38 -6.58
C GLN A 196 -14.00 1.01 -6.29
N ALA A 197 -13.25 2.09 -6.55
CA ALA A 197 -13.75 3.45 -6.36
C ALA A 197 -15.01 3.75 -7.19
N GLY A 198 -15.09 3.21 -8.42
CA GLY A 198 -16.26 3.35 -9.28
C GLY A 198 -17.51 2.63 -8.75
N ALA A 199 -17.34 1.48 -8.08
CA ALA A 199 -18.47 0.74 -7.50
C ALA A 199 -19.19 1.54 -6.39
N PHE A 200 -18.50 2.42 -5.67
CA PHE A 200 -19.09 3.32 -4.68
C PHE A 200 -19.78 4.54 -5.29
N ALA A 201 -19.51 4.87 -6.56
CA ALA A 201 -20.04 6.06 -7.22
C ALA A 201 -21.42 5.85 -7.87
N VAL A 202 -21.89 4.60 -7.96
CA VAL A 202 -23.23 4.29 -8.48
C VAL A 202 -24.21 4.45 -7.31
N PRO A 203 -25.10 5.46 -7.30
CA PRO A 203 -26.19 5.47 -6.34
C PRO A 203 -27.01 4.21 -6.63
N ALA A 204 -27.26 3.38 -5.62
CA ALA A 204 -28.29 2.36 -5.72
C ALA A 204 -29.54 3.06 -6.24
N HIS A 205 -29.94 2.75 -7.48
CA HIS A 205 -31.19 3.22 -8.03
C HIS A 205 -32.27 2.55 -7.18
N LEU A 206 -32.66 3.21 -6.09
CA LEU A 206 -33.77 2.76 -5.27
C LEU A 206 -34.97 2.69 -6.21
N PRO A 207 -35.65 1.54 -6.33
CA PRO A 207 -36.86 1.48 -7.10
C PRO A 207 -37.81 2.55 -6.56
N THR A 208 -38.21 3.46 -7.45
CA THR A 208 -39.27 4.41 -7.16
C THR A 208 -40.49 3.58 -6.77
N PRO A 209 -41.15 3.86 -5.62
CA PRO A 209 -42.37 3.15 -5.28
C PRO A 209 -43.41 3.46 -6.37
N GLU A 210 -43.65 2.48 -7.25
CA GLU A 210 -44.72 2.53 -8.23
C GLU A 210 -46.06 2.66 -7.49
N GLY A 211 -46.77 3.73 -7.80
CA GLY A 211 -48.23 3.73 -7.93
C GLY A 211 -49.03 3.34 -6.70
N VAL A 212 -49.23 4.29 -5.79
CA VAL A 212 -50.55 4.43 -5.16
C VAL A 212 -51.38 5.29 -6.12
N LEU A 213 -52.12 4.63 -7.02
CA LEU A 213 -53.21 5.30 -7.73
C LEU A 213 -54.42 5.42 -6.79
N PRO A 214 -55.17 6.53 -6.86
CA PRO A 214 -56.32 6.82 -6.01
C PRO A 214 -57.56 5.97 -6.33
#